data_AF-A0A7C5DMQ6-F1
#
_entry.id   AF-A0A7C5DMQ6-F1
#
_cell.length_a   1.000
_cell.length_b   1.000
_cell.length_c   1.000
_cell.angle_alpha   90.00
_cell.angle_beta   90.00
_cell.angle_gamma   90.00
#
_symmetry.space_group_name_H-M   'P 1'
#
loop_
_entity.id
_entity.type
_entity.pdbx_description
1 polymer ?
#
loop_
_entity_poly.entity_id
_entity_poly.type
_entity_poly.pdbx_seq_one_letter_code
_entity_poly.pdbx_strand_id
1 'polypeptide(L)'
;MAKEWILNSAMNRFQLNFKRNVGAVSAEIRNCQPKSIEDWKEYYFDNVRPKQHIEDLGKKLYIKITEVISAEVEDITEEDCIDYMLHMVIDRTFDGFMTEIKTVYGQLQVDIPYKIEPAPDEWDRLFNVDFYIKINDAYIGLQIKPVSDVSQIPEIYKERKLQMKTHLEFTKKFGGKVFYIYSTKVGKKKEIQNKDVIEDILSEIKKLS
;
A
#
# COMPACT_ATOMS: atom_id res chain seq x y z
N MET A 1 3.63 -6.70 -28.61
CA MET A 1 3.62 -6.92 -27.15
C MET A 1 5.01 -6.75 -26.54
N ALA A 2 5.99 -7.63 -26.75
CA ALA A 2 7.33 -7.46 -26.15
C ALA A 2 8.06 -6.16 -26.56
N LYS A 3 8.10 -5.84 -27.86
CA LYS A 3 8.74 -4.59 -28.36
C LYS A 3 8.06 -3.33 -27.82
N GLU A 4 6.74 -3.33 -27.73
CA GLU A 4 5.95 -2.20 -27.25
C GLU A 4 6.21 -1.92 -25.76
N TRP A 5 6.35 -2.97 -24.95
CA TRP A 5 6.73 -2.82 -23.55
C TRP A 5 8.10 -2.15 -23.38
N ILE A 6 9.11 -2.54 -24.17
CA ILE A 6 10.45 -1.92 -24.15
C ILE A 6 10.35 -0.45 -24.57
N LEU A 7 9.67 -0.17 -25.69
CA LEU A 7 9.50 1.19 -26.20
C LEU A 7 8.80 2.09 -25.19
N ASN A 8 7.71 1.62 -24.59
CA ASN A 8 6.96 2.38 -23.58
C ASN A 8 7.76 2.59 -22.30
N SER A 9 8.49 1.57 -21.83
CA SER A 9 9.32 1.68 -20.63
C SER A 9 10.45 2.69 -20.82
N ALA A 10 11.17 2.61 -21.94
CA ALA A 10 12.23 3.56 -22.29
C ALA A 10 11.69 4.97 -22.49
N MET A 11 10.57 5.12 -23.22
CA MET A 11 9.92 6.41 -23.47
C MET A 11 9.53 7.11 -22.16
N ASN A 12 8.96 6.37 -21.20
CA ASN A 12 8.60 6.91 -19.87
C ASN A 12 9.84 7.23 -19.03
N ARG A 13 10.83 6.33 -18.97
CA ARG A 13 12.06 6.51 -18.19
C ARG A 13 12.82 7.77 -18.62
N PHE A 14 12.99 7.97 -19.93
CA PHE A 14 13.64 9.15 -20.49
C PHE A 14 12.67 10.30 -20.75
N GLN A 15 11.40 10.14 -20.32
CA GLN A 15 10.36 11.16 -20.33
C GLN A 15 10.10 11.77 -21.72
N LEU A 16 10.33 11.00 -22.79
CA LEU A 16 10.19 11.47 -24.17
C LEU A 16 8.72 11.71 -24.53
N ASN A 17 7.77 11.04 -23.85
CA ASN A 17 6.33 11.25 -23.95
C ASN A 17 5.77 12.36 -23.04
N PHE A 18 6.59 13.03 -22.24
CA PHE A 18 6.06 14.02 -21.31
C PHE A 18 5.58 15.27 -22.06
N LYS A 19 4.62 15.98 -21.48
CA LYS A 19 3.98 17.18 -22.07
C LYS A 19 4.99 18.21 -22.63
N ARG A 20 6.15 18.40 -21.99
CA ARG A 20 7.19 19.32 -22.50
C ARG A 20 7.73 18.92 -23.87
N ASN A 21 7.78 17.63 -24.17
CA ASN A 21 8.31 17.07 -25.40
C ASN A 21 7.23 16.95 -26.47
N VAL A 22 6.07 16.38 -26.14
CA VAL A 22 5.00 16.07 -27.13
C VAL A 22 3.78 17.00 -27.05
N GLY A 23 3.78 17.99 -26.16
CA GLY A 23 2.65 18.88 -25.95
C GLY A 23 1.54 18.27 -25.07
N ALA A 24 0.50 19.05 -24.79
CA ALA A 24 -0.65 18.62 -24.00
C ALA A 24 -1.65 17.82 -24.87
N VAL A 25 -1.20 16.74 -25.52
CA VAL A 25 -1.93 16.02 -26.59
C VAL A 25 -3.43 15.81 -26.32
N SER A 26 -3.82 15.41 -25.09
CA SER A 26 -5.23 15.20 -24.75
C SER A 26 -6.06 16.49 -24.70
N ALA A 27 -5.46 17.62 -24.32
CA ALA A 27 -6.11 18.93 -24.38
C ALA A 27 -6.17 19.44 -25.83
N GLU A 28 -5.07 19.30 -26.57
CA GLU A 28 -4.95 19.76 -27.96
C GLU A 28 -5.92 19.03 -28.90
N ILE A 29 -6.09 17.71 -28.74
CA ILE A 29 -7.04 16.94 -29.57
C ILE A 29 -8.50 17.32 -29.27
N ARG A 30 -8.81 17.72 -28.03
CA ARG A 30 -10.14 18.25 -27.66
C ARG A 30 -10.40 19.65 -28.22
N ASN A 31 -9.35 20.47 -28.34
CA ASN A 31 -9.44 21.79 -28.99
C ASN A 31 -9.63 21.63 -30.51
N CYS A 32 -8.91 20.68 -31.12
CA CYS A 32 -8.97 20.41 -32.55
C CYS A 32 -10.30 19.78 -33.00
N GLN A 33 -10.86 18.86 -32.20
CA GLN A 33 -12.03 18.03 -32.57
C GLN A 33 -11.93 17.43 -34.00
N PRO A 34 -10.82 16.72 -34.32
CA PRO A 34 -10.55 16.24 -35.67
C PRO A 34 -11.59 15.18 -36.10
N LYS A 35 -11.96 15.16 -37.37
CA LYS A 35 -12.88 14.15 -37.94
C LYS A 35 -12.13 12.94 -38.51
N SER A 36 -10.84 13.10 -38.76
CA SER A 36 -9.94 12.07 -39.26
C SER A 36 -8.58 12.09 -38.55
N ILE A 37 -7.78 11.04 -38.73
CA ILE A 37 -6.41 11.03 -38.22
C ILE A 37 -5.51 11.98 -39.01
N GLU A 38 -5.82 12.23 -40.28
CA GLU A 38 -5.15 13.22 -41.12
C GLU A 38 -5.37 14.63 -40.58
N ASP A 39 -6.60 15.00 -40.24
CA ASP A 39 -6.95 16.30 -39.63
C ASP A 39 -6.14 16.51 -38.33
N TRP A 40 -6.04 15.46 -37.52
CA TRP A 40 -5.26 15.51 -36.28
C TRP A 40 -3.77 15.68 -36.54
N LYS A 41 -3.20 14.95 -37.50
CA LYS A 41 -1.78 15.05 -37.85
C LYS A 41 -1.43 16.46 -38.33
N GLU A 42 -2.23 17.02 -39.24
CA GLU A 42 -2.04 18.37 -39.76
C GLU A 42 -2.10 19.39 -38.62
N TYR A 43 -3.18 19.38 -37.83
CA TYR A 43 -3.30 20.26 -36.68
C TYR A 43 -2.14 20.13 -35.69
N TYR A 44 -1.78 18.90 -35.31
CA TYR A 44 -0.72 18.65 -34.34
C TYR A 44 0.64 19.16 -34.84
N PHE A 45 0.98 18.88 -36.10
CA PHE A 45 2.28 19.25 -36.65
C PHE A 45 2.41 20.76 -36.89
N ASP A 46 1.30 21.45 -37.14
CA ASP A 46 1.29 22.90 -37.33
C ASP A 46 1.23 23.68 -36.01
N ASN A 47 0.51 23.16 -35.01
CA ASN A 47 0.15 23.94 -33.81
C ASN A 47 0.84 23.47 -32.52
N VAL A 48 1.25 22.19 -32.43
CA VAL A 48 1.75 21.61 -31.17
C VAL A 48 3.26 21.34 -31.24
N ARG A 49 3.68 20.48 -32.17
CA ARG A 49 5.08 20.13 -32.41
C ARG A 49 5.28 19.74 -33.87
N PRO A 50 6.31 20.27 -34.55
CA PRO A 50 6.57 19.89 -35.94
C PRO A 50 6.93 18.40 -36.07
N LYS A 51 6.64 17.82 -37.22
CA LYS A 51 6.94 16.41 -37.52
C LYS A 51 8.40 16.04 -37.24
N GLN A 52 9.33 16.91 -37.64
CA GLN A 52 10.78 16.70 -37.42
C GLN A 52 11.12 16.51 -35.94
N HIS A 53 10.47 17.24 -35.04
CA HIS A 53 10.71 17.11 -33.61
C HIS A 53 10.29 15.73 -33.08
N ILE A 54 9.16 15.20 -33.56
CA ILE A 54 8.72 13.83 -33.20
C ILE A 54 9.68 12.77 -33.75
N GLU A 55 10.16 12.94 -34.99
CA GLU A 55 11.17 12.05 -35.57
C GLU A 55 12.48 12.07 -34.77
N ASP A 56 12.92 13.24 -34.32
CA ASP A 56 14.14 13.37 -33.52
C ASP A 56 13.98 12.80 -32.11
N LEU A 57 12.78 12.87 -31.51
CA LEU A 57 12.47 12.11 -30.29
C LEU A 57 12.54 10.61 -30.54
N GLY A 58 12.10 10.13 -31.70
CA GLY A 58 12.22 8.72 -32.11
C GLY A 58 13.68 8.27 -32.24
N LYS A 59 14.54 9.09 -32.88
CA LYS A 59 16.00 8.81 -32.97
C LYS A 59 16.66 8.80 -31.58
N LYS A 60 16.28 9.73 -30.70
CA LYS A 60 16.74 9.75 -29.30
C LYS A 60 16.31 8.50 -28.55
N LEU A 61 15.06 8.05 -28.72
CA LEU A 61 14.57 6.81 -28.12
C LEU A 61 15.39 5.60 -28.57
N TYR A 62 15.70 5.52 -29.86
CA TYR A 62 16.56 4.47 -30.41
C TYR A 62 17.92 4.42 -29.71
N ILE A 63 18.66 5.54 -29.70
CA ILE A 63 19.96 5.65 -29.02
C ILE A 63 19.87 5.26 -27.54
N LYS A 64 18.84 5.75 -26.84
CA LYS A 64 18.64 5.42 -25.42
C LYS A 64 18.40 3.94 -25.16
N ILE A 65 17.75 3.24 -26.08
CA ILE A 65 17.55 1.80 -25.96
C ILE A 65 18.82 1.04 -26.32
N THR A 66 19.41 1.33 -27.47
CA THR A 66 20.51 0.52 -28.03
C THR A 66 21.85 0.77 -27.36
N GLU A 67 22.07 1.95 -26.79
CA GLU A 67 23.35 2.28 -26.13
C GLU A 67 23.19 2.27 -24.62
N VAL A 68 22.27 3.07 -24.08
CA VAL A 68 22.17 3.26 -22.62
C VAL A 68 21.54 2.04 -21.94
N ILE A 69 20.34 1.64 -22.35
CA ILE A 69 19.67 0.49 -21.73
C ILE A 69 20.43 -0.81 -22.02
N SER A 70 20.97 -1.00 -23.23
CA SER A 70 21.77 -2.21 -23.51
C SER A 70 22.97 -2.34 -22.57
N ALA A 71 23.76 -1.27 -22.42
CA ALA A 71 24.92 -1.28 -21.52
C ALA A 71 24.52 -1.53 -20.06
N GLU A 72 23.42 -0.93 -19.60
CA GLU A 72 22.91 -1.16 -18.24
C GLU A 72 22.38 -2.59 -18.04
N VAL A 73 21.77 -3.19 -19.06
CA VAL A 73 21.31 -4.59 -18.99
C VAL A 73 22.49 -5.55 -19.00
N GLU A 74 23.53 -5.24 -19.77
CA GLU A 74 24.78 -6.02 -19.81
C GLU A 74 25.55 -5.96 -18.49
N ASP A 75 25.40 -4.88 -17.71
CA ASP A 75 26.02 -4.70 -16.39
C ASP A 75 25.30 -5.49 -15.28
N ILE A 76 24.05 -5.93 -15.49
CA ILE A 76 23.29 -6.70 -14.50
C ILE A 76 23.81 -8.14 -14.45
N THR A 77 24.24 -8.56 -13.27
CA THR A 77 24.65 -9.94 -13.01
C THR A 77 23.49 -10.82 -12.51
N GLU A 78 23.70 -12.14 -12.52
CA GLU A 78 22.75 -13.09 -11.94
C GLU A 78 22.58 -12.84 -10.43
N GLU A 79 23.68 -12.50 -9.73
CA GLU A 79 23.65 -12.22 -8.29
C GLU A 79 22.82 -10.98 -7.98
N ASP A 80 22.94 -9.91 -8.76
CA ASP A 80 22.11 -8.70 -8.59
C ASP A 80 20.61 -9.04 -8.67
N CYS A 81 20.24 -9.96 -9.56
CA CYS A 81 18.86 -10.42 -9.70
C CYS A 81 18.41 -11.25 -8.49
N ILE A 82 19.25 -12.16 -8.01
CA ILE A 82 18.97 -13.00 -6.83
C ILE A 82 18.83 -12.12 -5.59
N ASP A 83 19.79 -11.23 -5.34
CA ASP A 83 19.81 -10.31 -4.20
C ASP A 83 18.60 -9.39 -4.21
N TYR A 84 18.26 -8.83 -5.38
CA TYR A 84 17.06 -8.01 -5.50
C TYR A 84 15.80 -8.79 -5.16
N MET A 85 15.68 -10.05 -5.60
CA MET A 85 14.53 -10.89 -5.27
C MET A 85 14.47 -11.24 -3.78
N LEU A 86 15.61 -11.58 -3.16
CA LEU A 86 15.70 -11.83 -1.72
C LEU A 86 15.30 -10.60 -0.92
N HIS A 87 15.83 -9.43 -1.25
CA HIS A 87 15.49 -8.17 -0.61
C HIS A 87 14.00 -7.83 -0.76
N MET A 88 13.43 -8.03 -1.95
CA MET A 88 12.01 -7.79 -2.21
C MET A 88 11.09 -8.70 -1.39
N VAL A 89 11.46 -9.97 -1.21
CA VAL A 89 10.61 -10.98 -0.57
C VAL A 89 10.81 -11.03 0.93
N ILE A 90 12.04 -10.87 1.43
CA ILE A 90 12.37 -10.98 2.85
C ILE A 90 12.40 -9.59 3.49
N ASP A 91 13.35 -8.75 3.10
CA ASP A 91 13.60 -7.49 3.81
C ASP A 91 12.41 -6.54 3.70
N ARG A 92 11.90 -6.31 2.48
CA ARG A 92 10.78 -5.37 2.29
C ARG A 92 9.48 -5.83 2.94
N THR A 93 9.22 -7.14 2.98
CA THR A 93 8.00 -7.65 3.63
C THR A 93 8.12 -7.56 5.14
N PHE A 94 9.30 -7.87 5.69
CA PHE A 94 9.62 -7.70 7.10
C PHE A 94 9.57 -6.22 7.51
N ASP A 95 10.19 -5.32 6.77
CA ASP A 95 10.17 -3.88 7.04
C ASP A 95 8.74 -3.32 6.96
N GLY A 96 7.94 -3.78 6.00
CA GLY A 96 6.53 -3.46 5.88
C GLY A 96 5.75 -3.88 7.12
N PHE A 97 5.91 -5.14 7.54
CA PHE A 97 5.31 -5.69 8.75
C PHE A 97 5.75 -4.95 10.02
N MET A 98 7.05 -4.70 10.18
CA MET A 98 7.60 -3.97 11.32
C MET A 98 7.17 -2.52 11.35
N THR A 99 6.96 -1.87 10.20
CA THR A 99 6.40 -0.52 10.12
C THR A 99 4.93 -0.54 10.55
N GLU A 100 4.16 -1.51 10.09
CA GLU A 100 2.77 -1.69 10.50
C GLU A 100 2.67 -1.92 12.02
N ILE A 101 3.51 -2.81 12.57
CA ILE A 101 3.64 -2.99 14.01
C ILE A 101 4.05 -1.66 14.68
N LYS A 102 5.13 -1.00 14.28
CA LYS A 102 5.55 0.22 14.99
C LYS A 102 4.50 1.32 14.96
N THR A 103 3.69 1.43 13.91
CA THR A 103 2.76 2.56 13.76
C THR A 103 1.48 2.38 14.57
N VAL A 104 0.90 1.18 14.59
CA VAL A 104 -0.32 0.91 15.38
C VAL A 104 0.04 0.64 16.85
N TYR A 105 1.14 -0.08 17.10
CA TYR A 105 1.58 -0.45 18.44
C TYR A 105 2.29 0.68 19.15
N GLY A 106 3.09 1.48 18.45
CA GLY A 106 3.71 2.65 19.04
C GLY A 106 2.69 3.62 19.61
N GLN A 107 1.48 3.70 19.03
CA GLN A 107 0.38 4.50 19.57
C GLN A 107 -0.24 3.83 20.81
N LEU A 108 -0.56 2.54 20.75
CA LEU A 108 -1.16 1.81 21.89
C LEU A 108 -0.22 1.70 23.10
N GLN A 109 1.07 1.43 22.86
CA GLN A 109 2.07 1.20 23.90
C GLN A 109 2.45 2.49 24.66
N VAL A 110 2.21 3.67 24.06
CA VAL A 110 2.39 4.96 24.76
C VAL A 110 1.39 5.08 25.91
N ASP A 111 0.15 4.65 25.70
CA ASP A 111 -0.93 4.83 26.67
C ASP A 111 -1.17 3.57 27.54
N ILE A 112 -0.75 2.39 27.07
CA ILE A 112 -0.91 1.11 27.77
C ILE A 112 0.42 0.70 28.43
N PRO A 113 0.50 0.63 29.78
CA PRO A 113 1.75 0.38 30.50
C PRO A 113 2.19 -1.10 30.53
N TYR A 114 1.57 -1.96 29.73
CA TYR A 114 1.86 -3.39 29.64
C TYR A 114 2.33 -3.75 28.23
N LYS A 115 3.19 -4.76 28.13
CA LYS A 115 3.71 -5.25 26.85
C LYS A 115 2.57 -5.81 25.99
N ILE A 116 2.48 -5.34 24.76
CA ILE A 116 1.57 -5.90 23.75
C ILE A 116 2.35 -6.90 22.89
N GLU A 117 1.82 -8.10 22.70
CA GLU A 117 2.49 -9.21 21.99
C GLU A 117 1.64 -9.71 20.81
N PRO A 118 2.25 -10.14 19.69
CA PRO A 118 1.51 -10.78 18.59
C PRO A 118 0.89 -12.08 19.07
N ALA A 119 -0.38 -12.30 18.70
CA ALA A 119 -1.07 -13.52 19.03
C ALA A 119 -0.53 -14.68 18.19
N PRO A 120 -0.53 -15.92 18.73
CA PRO A 120 -0.25 -17.11 17.92
C PRO A 120 -1.25 -17.25 16.77
N ASP A 121 -0.84 -17.86 15.66
CA ASP A 121 -1.70 -18.18 14.50
C ASP A 121 -3.05 -18.83 14.89
N GLU A 122 -3.04 -19.69 15.90
CA GLU A 122 -4.24 -20.35 16.41
C GLU A 122 -5.28 -19.33 16.93
N TRP A 123 -4.83 -18.26 17.58
CA TRP A 123 -5.71 -17.27 18.18
C TRP A 123 -6.30 -16.33 17.13
N ASP A 124 -5.53 -15.98 16.11
CA ASP A 124 -6.05 -15.25 14.95
C ASP A 124 -7.16 -16.07 14.26
N ARG A 125 -6.91 -17.35 13.96
CA ARG A 125 -7.87 -18.20 13.26
C ARG A 125 -9.13 -18.53 14.07
N LEU A 126 -8.99 -18.81 15.37
CA LEU A 126 -10.11 -19.23 16.22
C LEU A 126 -10.86 -18.05 16.83
N PHE A 127 -10.14 -17.00 17.19
CA PHE A 127 -10.67 -15.90 18.00
C PHE A 127 -10.65 -14.57 17.26
N ASN A 128 -9.99 -14.45 16.11
CA ASN A 128 -9.76 -13.19 15.40
C ASN A 128 -9.01 -12.18 16.29
N VAL A 129 -8.07 -12.70 17.07
CA VAL A 129 -7.21 -11.91 17.96
C VAL A 129 -5.87 -11.77 17.26
N ASP A 130 -5.57 -10.57 16.81
CA ASP A 130 -4.30 -10.26 16.15
C ASP A 130 -3.17 -10.20 17.20
N PHE A 131 -3.44 -9.61 18.38
CA PHE A 131 -2.46 -9.35 19.44
C PHE A 131 -3.07 -9.53 20.82
N TYR A 132 -2.24 -9.62 21.85
CA TYR A 132 -2.70 -9.73 23.22
C TYR A 132 -1.84 -8.96 24.23
N ILE A 133 -2.43 -8.74 25.40
CA ILE A 133 -1.76 -8.23 26.60
C ILE A 133 -1.96 -9.27 27.69
N LYS A 134 -0.86 -9.73 28.32
CA LYS A 134 -0.92 -10.67 29.45
C LYS A 134 -0.99 -9.91 30.76
N ILE A 135 -2.04 -10.18 31.56
CA ILE A 135 -2.24 -9.64 32.90
C ILE A 135 -2.38 -10.82 33.87
N ASN A 136 -1.36 -11.06 34.69
CA ASN A 136 -1.28 -12.25 35.56
C ASN A 136 -1.50 -13.55 34.75
N ASP A 137 -2.55 -14.31 35.06
CA ASP A 137 -2.95 -15.54 34.36
C ASP A 137 -4.00 -15.32 33.26
N ALA A 138 -4.43 -14.07 33.04
CA ALA A 138 -5.41 -13.69 32.04
C ALA A 138 -4.78 -13.01 30.82
N TYR A 139 -5.50 -13.04 29.70
CA TYR A 139 -5.09 -12.42 28.44
C TYR A 139 -6.20 -11.53 27.91
N ILE A 140 -5.85 -10.29 27.57
CA ILE A 140 -6.71 -9.35 26.85
C ILE A 140 -6.35 -9.45 25.37
N GLY A 141 -7.32 -9.69 24.50
CA GLY A 141 -7.11 -9.73 23.05
C GLY A 141 -7.31 -8.37 22.39
N LEU A 142 -6.58 -8.11 21.31
CA LEU A 142 -6.68 -6.90 20.49
C LEU A 142 -6.86 -7.33 19.04
N GLN A 143 -7.91 -6.81 18.40
CA GLN A 143 -8.19 -7.06 16.99
C GLN A 143 -8.09 -5.74 16.20
N ILE A 144 -7.18 -5.65 15.24
CA ILE A 144 -7.01 -4.47 14.39
C ILE A 144 -7.91 -4.59 13.17
N LYS A 145 -8.73 -3.56 12.94
CA LYS A 145 -9.54 -3.45 11.73
C LYS A 145 -9.19 -2.16 10.99
N PRO A 146 -8.68 -2.22 9.76
CA PRO A 146 -8.47 -1.03 8.96
C PRO A 146 -9.84 -0.46 8.56
N VAL A 147 -10.10 0.82 8.87
CA VAL A 147 -11.31 1.51 8.43
C VAL A 147 -10.91 2.56 7.40
N SER A 148 -11.32 2.34 6.15
CA SER A 148 -10.91 3.15 5.00
C SER A 148 -11.98 4.13 4.53
N ASP A 149 -13.27 3.83 4.78
CA ASP A 149 -14.37 4.67 4.32
C ASP A 149 -15.69 4.39 5.08
N VAL A 150 -16.60 5.37 5.14
CA VAL A 150 -17.89 5.30 5.86
C VAL A 150 -18.82 4.20 5.29
N SER A 151 -18.58 3.78 4.04
CA SER A 151 -19.33 2.75 3.32
C SER A 151 -19.13 1.33 3.86
N GLN A 152 -18.07 1.06 4.63
CA GLN A 152 -17.77 -0.26 5.20
C GLN A 152 -18.44 -0.52 6.56
N ILE A 153 -19.08 0.50 7.15
CA ILE A 153 -19.72 0.42 8.47
C ILE A 153 -20.73 -0.75 8.58
N PRO A 154 -21.64 -0.99 7.61
CA PRO A 154 -22.62 -2.08 7.71
C PRO A 154 -21.98 -3.48 7.72
N GLU A 155 -20.86 -3.65 7.00
CA GLU A 155 -20.12 -4.90 6.90
C GLU A 155 -19.32 -5.18 8.18
N ILE A 156 -18.70 -4.14 8.74
CA ILE A 156 -18.05 -4.18 10.07
C ILE A 156 -19.07 -4.58 11.16
N TYR A 157 -20.29 -4.05 11.13
CA TYR A 157 -21.33 -4.42 12.10
C TYR A 157 -21.81 -5.87 11.94
N LYS A 158 -21.87 -6.41 10.71
CA LYS A 158 -22.22 -7.82 10.47
C LYS A 158 -21.09 -8.74 10.93
N GLU A 159 -19.84 -8.43 10.59
CA GLU A 159 -18.66 -9.16 11.07
C GLU A 159 -18.57 -9.15 12.60
N ARG A 160 -18.80 -8.01 13.24
CA ARG A 160 -18.78 -7.88 14.69
C ARG A 160 -19.78 -8.82 15.36
N LYS A 161 -20.97 -9.02 14.80
CA LYS A 161 -21.95 -9.98 15.34
C LYS A 161 -21.47 -11.44 15.25
N LEU A 162 -20.76 -11.79 14.18
CA LEU A 162 -20.18 -13.13 13.99
C LEU A 162 -18.98 -13.36 14.93
N GLN A 163 -18.10 -12.36 15.03
CA GLN A 163 -16.89 -12.40 15.86
C GLN A 163 -17.18 -12.21 17.36
N MET A 164 -18.31 -11.63 17.74
CA MET A 164 -18.73 -11.58 19.15
C MET A 164 -18.77 -12.96 19.79
N LYS A 165 -19.17 -14.00 19.05
CA LYS A 165 -19.21 -15.37 19.58
C LYS A 165 -17.80 -15.88 19.88
N THR A 166 -16.86 -15.67 18.96
CA THR A 166 -15.46 -16.11 19.13
C THR A 166 -14.75 -15.31 20.22
N HIS A 167 -15.03 -14.01 20.35
CA HIS A 167 -14.50 -13.17 21.44
C HIS A 167 -15.03 -13.58 22.81
N LEU A 168 -16.29 -14.01 22.90
CA LEU A 168 -16.85 -14.58 24.13
C LEU A 168 -16.15 -15.89 24.51
N GLU A 169 -15.89 -16.77 23.54
CA GLU A 169 -15.13 -18.00 23.79
C GLU A 169 -13.67 -17.70 24.21
N PHE A 170 -13.03 -16.71 23.59
CA PHE A 170 -11.73 -16.21 24.04
C PHE A 170 -11.79 -15.75 25.50
N THR A 171 -12.77 -14.92 25.85
CA THR A 171 -12.94 -14.39 27.21
C THR A 171 -13.18 -15.50 28.22
N LYS A 172 -13.98 -16.52 27.88
CA LYS A 172 -14.20 -17.69 28.74
C LYS A 172 -12.93 -18.52 28.95
N LYS A 173 -12.11 -18.66 27.90
CA LYS A 173 -10.89 -19.48 27.91
C LYS A 173 -9.71 -18.77 28.59
N PHE A 174 -9.59 -17.46 28.40
CA PHE A 174 -8.40 -16.68 28.77
C PHE A 174 -8.68 -15.53 29.74
N GLY A 175 -9.92 -15.34 30.19
CA GLY A 175 -10.33 -14.41 31.25
C GLY A 175 -10.51 -12.95 30.82
N GLY A 176 -9.71 -12.44 29.89
CA GLY A 176 -9.80 -11.06 29.42
C GLY A 176 -10.65 -10.89 28.16
N LYS A 177 -11.16 -9.67 27.97
CA LYS A 177 -11.97 -9.32 26.79
C LYS A 177 -11.10 -9.13 25.54
N VAL A 178 -11.76 -9.13 24.38
CA VAL A 178 -11.15 -8.76 23.10
C VAL A 178 -11.67 -7.38 22.67
N PHE A 179 -10.76 -6.47 22.33
CA PHE A 179 -11.05 -5.10 21.93
C PHE A 179 -10.78 -4.86 20.45
N TYR A 180 -11.67 -4.14 19.78
CA TYR A 180 -11.50 -3.72 18.39
C TYR A 180 -10.72 -2.42 18.31
N ILE A 181 -9.69 -2.37 17.48
CA ILE A 181 -8.86 -1.19 17.24
C ILE A 181 -9.04 -0.78 15.79
N TYR A 182 -9.70 0.35 15.57
CA TYR A 182 -9.94 0.88 14.24
C TYR A 182 -8.77 1.78 13.85
N SER A 183 -8.08 1.38 12.78
CA SER A 183 -6.95 2.13 12.23
C SER A 183 -7.28 2.68 10.86
N THR A 184 -7.04 3.97 10.62
CA THR A 184 -7.18 4.58 9.29
C THR A 184 -5.83 5.06 8.80
N LYS A 185 -5.59 4.96 7.49
CA LYS A 185 -4.40 5.55 6.87
C LYS A 185 -4.62 7.04 6.64
N VAL A 186 -3.92 7.88 7.40
CA VAL A 186 -3.89 9.34 7.23
C VAL A 186 -2.55 9.70 6.56
N GLY A 187 -2.60 9.99 5.26
CA GLY A 187 -1.40 10.24 4.45
C GLY A 187 -0.49 9.00 4.36
N LYS A 188 0.71 9.09 4.96
CA LYS A 188 1.68 7.97 5.02
C LYS A 188 1.64 7.17 6.32
N LYS A 189 0.84 7.57 7.32
CA LYS A 189 0.79 6.95 8.65
C LYS A 189 -0.55 6.27 8.90
N LYS A 190 -0.58 5.27 9.78
CA LYS A 190 -1.80 4.67 10.35
C LYS A 190 -2.12 5.39 11.66
N GLU A 191 -3.38 5.75 11.90
CA GLU A 191 -3.85 6.41 13.12
C GLU A 191 -5.07 5.68 13.70
N ILE A 192 -5.08 5.51 15.03
CA ILE A 192 -6.21 4.90 15.75
C ILE A 192 -7.37 5.90 15.84
N GLN A 193 -8.54 5.48 15.36
CA GLN A 193 -9.74 6.31 15.27
C GLN A 193 -10.59 6.25 16.54
N ASN A 194 -10.79 5.05 17.11
CA ASN A 194 -11.59 4.86 18.32
C ASN A 194 -10.74 4.98 19.58
N LYS A 195 -10.21 6.19 19.85
CA LYS A 195 -9.30 6.43 20.97
C LYS A 195 -9.87 6.01 22.34
N ASP A 196 -11.17 6.08 22.52
CA ASP A 196 -11.88 5.64 23.74
C ASP A 196 -11.60 4.16 24.09
N VAL A 197 -11.23 3.33 23.11
CA VAL A 197 -10.88 1.91 23.36
C VAL A 197 -9.68 1.77 24.29
N ILE A 198 -8.78 2.76 24.34
CA ILE A 198 -7.62 2.74 25.22
C ILE A 198 -8.08 2.80 26.68
N GLU A 199 -9.07 3.65 26.99
CA GLU A 199 -9.64 3.73 28.33
C GLU A 199 -10.33 2.42 28.74
N ASP A 200 -11.06 1.80 27.80
CA ASP A 200 -11.70 0.50 28.02
C ASP A 200 -10.68 -0.61 28.30
N ILE A 201 -9.56 -0.63 27.56
CA ILE A 201 -8.48 -1.59 27.79
C ILE A 201 -7.85 -1.36 29.17
N LEU A 202 -7.56 -0.11 29.54
CA LEU A 202 -7.00 0.22 30.85
C LEU A 202 -7.94 -0.16 32.01
N SER A 203 -9.25 -0.02 31.81
CA SER A 203 -10.26 -0.47 32.77
C SER A 203 -10.27 -1.99 32.93
N GLU A 204 -10.18 -2.74 31.84
CA GLU A 204 -10.09 -4.20 31.89
C GLU A 204 -8.78 -4.68 32.52
N ILE A 205 -7.66 -3.99 32.26
CA ILE A 205 -6.39 -4.24 32.94
C ILE A 205 -6.54 -4.08 34.46
N LYS A 206 -7.14 -2.98 34.93
CA LYS A 206 -7.38 -2.74 36.37
C LYS A 206 -8.27 -3.81 37.01
N LYS A 207 -9.21 -4.39 36.25
CA LYS A 207 -10.08 -5.46 36.72
C LYS A 207 -9.34 -6.81 36.84
N LEU A 208 -8.35 -7.06 35.98
CA LEU A 208 -7.62 -8.32 35.90
C LEU A 208 -6.29 -8.33 36.70
N SER A 209 -5.80 -7.15 37.09
CA SER A 209 -4.59 -6.95 37.89
C SER A 209 -4.83 -7.25 39.36
#